data_AF-A0A930FFB1-F1
#
_entry.id   AF-A0A930FFB1-F1
#
_cell.length_a   1.000
_cell.length_b   1.000
_cell.length_c   1.000
_cell.angle_alpha   90.00
_cell.angle_beta   90.00
_cell.angle_gamma   90.00
#
_symmetry.space_group_name_H-M   'P 1'
#
loop_
_entity.id
_entity.type
_entity.pdbx_description
1 polymer ?
#
loop_
_entity_poly.entity_id
_entity_poly.type
_entity_poly.pdbx_seq_one_letter_code
_entity_poly.pdbx_strand_id
1 'polypeptide(L)'
;MEGWHSQMASMFKDRTNPIRIGACLGEVISTSPWKVAIKDGKFMIDASNGYVCFQLIHHITTYSYRHSGKMTHKGCPSGPKSDYDAQGEGKIVLDELWKAGDKVLVIPDENEQHFFIVDIVKEGV
;
A
#
# COMPACT_ATOMS: atom_id res chain seq x y z
N MET A 1 4.68 -42.38 15.58
CA MET A 1 3.67 -43.12 14.80
C MET A 1 2.51 -42.15 14.63
N GLU A 2 2.36 -41.53 13.46
CA GLU A 2 1.16 -40.70 13.23
C GLU A 2 -0.07 -41.59 13.38
N GLY A 3 -1.04 -41.14 14.19
CA GLY A 3 -2.26 -41.91 14.43
C GLY A 3 -3.10 -42.03 13.16
N TRP A 4 -3.88 -43.11 13.06
CA TRP A 4 -4.76 -43.40 11.92
C TRP A 4 -5.69 -42.22 11.54
N HIS A 5 -6.06 -41.40 12.53
CA HIS A 5 -6.84 -40.18 12.33
C HIS A 5 -6.12 -39.13 11.47
N SER A 6 -4.80 -38.98 11.62
CA SER A 6 -4.00 -38.02 10.85
C SER A 6 -3.84 -38.48 9.40
N GLN A 7 -3.64 -39.78 9.18
CA GLN A 7 -3.62 -40.36 7.84
C GLN A 7 -4.96 -40.20 7.13
N MET A 8 -6.06 -40.50 7.82
CA MET A 8 -7.41 -40.35 7.27
C MET A 8 -7.73 -38.87 6.94
N ALA A 9 -7.35 -37.93 7.81
CA ALA A 9 -7.50 -36.50 7.56
C ALA A 9 -6.66 -36.00 6.37
N SER A 10 -5.43 -36.49 6.21
CA SER A 10 -4.59 -36.17 5.03
C SER A 10 -5.24 -36.64 3.74
N MET A 11 -5.78 -37.86 3.71
CA MET A 11 -6.48 -38.40 2.54
C MET A 11 -7.71 -37.55 2.14
N PHE A 12 -8.41 -36.93 3.10
CA PHE A 12 -9.50 -36.00 2.78
C PHE A 12 -9.01 -34.68 2.20
N LYS A 13 -7.84 -34.20 2.61
CA LYS A 13 -7.19 -33.00 2.06
C LYS A 13 -6.72 -33.23 0.61
N ASP A 14 -6.19 -34.41 0.33
CA ASP A 14 -5.55 -34.75 -0.95
C ASP A 14 -6.55 -35.08 -2.07
N ARG A 15 -7.77 -35.49 -1.75
CA ARG A 15 -8.72 -36.05 -2.74
C ARG A 15 -9.42 -35.02 -3.64
N THR A 16 -9.44 -33.74 -3.29
CA THR A 16 -10.29 -32.77 -4.04
C THR A 16 -9.94 -31.29 -3.90
N ASN A 17 -8.89 -30.90 -3.18
CA ASN A 17 -8.60 -29.48 -3.02
C ASN A 17 -7.62 -29.00 -4.10
N PRO A 18 -8.03 -28.12 -5.05
CA PRO A 18 -7.08 -27.52 -5.98
C PRO A 18 -6.01 -26.76 -5.19
N ILE A 19 -4.74 -26.97 -5.54
CA ILE A 19 -3.63 -26.23 -4.94
C ILE A 19 -3.71 -24.81 -5.49
N ARG A 20 -4.22 -23.90 -4.68
CA ARG A 20 -4.37 -22.50 -5.09
C ARG A 20 -3.06 -21.73 -4.93
N ILE A 21 -2.83 -20.75 -5.80
CA ILE A 21 -1.83 -19.72 -5.60
C ILE A 21 -2.25 -18.98 -4.32
N GLY A 22 -1.45 -19.11 -3.28
CA GLY A 22 -1.62 -18.33 -2.06
C GLY A 22 -1.04 -16.93 -2.21
N ALA A 23 -1.03 -16.19 -1.11
CA ALA A 23 -0.25 -14.96 -1.02
C ALA A 23 1.22 -15.22 -1.42
N CYS A 24 1.76 -14.38 -2.30
CA CYS A 24 3.11 -14.55 -2.82
C CYS A 24 3.82 -13.21 -3.00
N LEU A 25 5.13 -13.27 -3.21
CA LEU A 25 5.94 -12.11 -3.54
C LEU A 25 5.90 -11.86 -5.04
N GLY A 26 5.57 -10.63 -5.41
CA GLY A 26 5.72 -10.11 -6.76
C GLY A 26 6.89 -9.13 -6.84
N GLU A 27 7.46 -8.98 -8.03
CA GLU A 27 8.48 -8.01 -8.36
C GLU A 27 7.87 -6.91 -9.24
N VAL A 28 8.06 -5.65 -8.86
CA VAL A 28 7.59 -4.51 -9.65
C VAL A 28 8.47 -4.35 -10.88
N ILE A 29 7.89 -4.48 -12.07
CA ILE A 29 8.61 -4.35 -13.35
C ILE A 29 8.57 -2.89 -13.84
N SER A 30 7.43 -2.23 -13.69
CA SER A 30 7.23 -0.82 -14.04
C SER A 30 6.14 -0.21 -13.17
N THR A 31 6.16 1.11 -12.96
CA THR A 31 5.14 1.82 -12.18
C THR A 31 4.16 2.62 -13.05
N SER A 32 4.56 3.04 -14.25
CA SER A 32 3.70 3.75 -15.20
C SER A 32 3.96 3.35 -16.66
N PRO A 33 3.10 2.55 -17.31
CA PRO A 33 1.99 1.80 -16.71
C PRO A 33 2.52 0.75 -15.72
N TRP A 34 1.78 0.50 -14.65
CA TRP A 34 2.25 -0.43 -13.62
C TRP A 34 2.21 -1.88 -14.10
N LYS A 35 3.23 -2.66 -13.73
CA LYS A 35 3.34 -4.10 -13.99
C LYS A 35 4.05 -4.80 -12.86
N VAL A 36 3.55 -5.96 -12.45
CA VAL A 36 4.15 -6.81 -11.42
C VAL A 36 4.31 -8.23 -11.95
N ALA A 37 5.49 -8.80 -11.78
CA ALA A 37 5.80 -10.17 -12.11
C ALA A 37 5.67 -11.08 -10.89
N ILE A 38 5.09 -12.26 -11.04
CA ILE A 38 5.12 -13.32 -10.02
C ILE A 38 5.72 -14.61 -10.61
N LYS A 39 6.08 -15.56 -9.73
CA LYS A 39 6.62 -16.88 -10.12
C LYS A 39 7.84 -16.76 -11.05
N ASP A 40 8.80 -15.92 -10.67
CA ASP A 40 10.04 -15.68 -11.42
C ASP A 40 9.80 -15.16 -12.85
N GLY A 41 8.86 -14.22 -13.00
CA GLY A 41 8.57 -13.60 -14.30
C GLY A 41 7.65 -14.40 -15.22
N LYS A 42 7.15 -15.57 -14.78
CA LYS A 42 6.29 -16.44 -15.60
C LYS A 42 4.87 -15.91 -15.76
N PHE A 43 4.42 -15.07 -14.83
CA PHE A 43 3.09 -14.46 -14.89
C PHE A 43 3.19 -12.96 -14.64
N MET A 44 2.56 -12.20 -15.52
CA MET A 44 2.54 -10.74 -15.49
C MET A 44 1.16 -10.26 -15.05
N ILE A 45 1.17 -9.34 -14.10
CA ILE A 45 -0.01 -8.69 -13.56
C ILE A 45 0.04 -7.23 -14.00
N ASP A 46 -1.04 -6.76 -14.61
CA ASP A 46 -1.24 -5.39 -15.03
C ASP A 46 -2.72 -4.98 -14.90
N ALA A 47 -3.10 -3.83 -15.45
CA ALA A 47 -4.46 -3.31 -15.35
C ALA A 47 -5.55 -4.23 -15.93
N SER A 48 -5.20 -5.26 -16.72
CA SER A 48 -6.16 -6.23 -17.27
C SER A 48 -6.57 -7.31 -16.27
N ASN A 49 -5.70 -7.67 -15.34
CA ASN A 49 -5.87 -8.80 -14.43
C ASN A 49 -5.49 -8.49 -12.98
N GLY A 50 -5.24 -7.23 -12.63
CA GLY A 50 -4.89 -6.87 -11.27
C GLY A 50 -5.36 -5.49 -10.81
N TYR A 51 -5.32 -5.34 -9.50
CA TYR A 51 -5.67 -4.13 -8.76
C TYR A 51 -4.50 -3.75 -7.86
N VAL A 52 -4.23 -2.46 -7.73
CA VAL A 52 -3.21 -1.94 -6.81
C VAL A 52 -3.89 -1.12 -5.74
N CYS A 53 -3.54 -1.36 -4.48
CA CYS A 53 -4.06 -0.56 -3.37
C CYS A 53 -3.72 0.92 -3.56
N PHE A 54 -4.73 1.78 -3.39
CA PHE A 54 -4.61 3.22 -3.66
C PHE A 54 -3.41 3.85 -2.94
N GLN A 55 -3.15 3.45 -1.70
CA GLN A 55 -2.06 3.96 -0.88
C GLN A 55 -0.67 3.77 -1.50
N LEU A 56 -0.51 2.75 -2.36
CA LEU A 56 0.74 2.43 -3.03
C LEU A 56 1.03 3.37 -4.20
N ILE A 57 -0.03 3.86 -4.84
CA ILE A 57 0.01 4.80 -5.98
C ILE A 57 -0.04 6.25 -5.49
N HIS A 58 -0.91 6.52 -4.51
CA HIS A 58 -1.23 7.85 -4.04
C HIS A 58 -1.33 7.87 -2.54
N HIS A 59 -0.39 8.55 -1.90
CA HIS A 59 -0.48 8.86 -0.49
C HIS A 59 -0.93 10.32 -0.33
N ILE A 60 -2.24 10.51 -0.15
CA ILE A 60 -2.84 11.82 0.05
C ILE A 60 -3.14 12.00 1.53
N THR A 61 -2.48 12.97 2.17
CA THR A 61 -2.77 13.36 3.56
C THR A 61 -3.35 14.76 3.58
N THR A 62 -4.47 14.96 4.25
CA THR A 62 -5.03 16.29 4.52
C THR A 62 -4.42 16.85 5.80
N TYR A 63 -4.06 18.13 5.80
CA TYR A 63 -3.64 18.82 7.01
C TYR A 63 -4.54 20.04 7.23
N SER A 64 -4.75 20.37 8.50
CA SER A 64 -5.30 21.65 8.92
C SER A 64 -4.36 22.24 9.96
N TYR A 65 -4.22 23.56 9.91
CA TYR A 65 -3.47 24.29 10.92
C TYR A 65 -4.28 25.48 11.41
N ARG A 66 -4.08 25.79 12.69
CA ARG A 66 -4.55 27.03 13.29
C ARG A 66 -3.39 27.64 14.06
N HIS A 67 -3.08 28.88 13.75
CA HIS A 67 -2.04 29.63 14.42
C HIS A 67 -2.60 30.97 14.84
N SER A 68 -2.51 31.27 16.13
CA SER A 68 -2.83 32.59 16.65
C SER A 68 -1.66 33.12 17.46
N GLY A 69 -1.54 34.45 17.52
CA GLY A 69 -0.45 35.07 18.24
C GLY A 69 -0.62 36.58 18.37
N LYS A 70 0.29 37.17 19.14
CA LYS A 70 0.31 38.61 19.41
C LYS A 70 1.58 39.20 18.79
N MET A 71 1.42 40.18 17.92
CA MET A 71 2.55 40.89 17.34
C MET A 71 2.92 42.09 18.22
N THR A 72 4.21 42.20 18.56
CA THR A 72 4.76 43.39 19.24
C THR A 72 5.60 44.19 18.26
N HIS A 73 5.10 45.37 17.87
CA HIS A 73 5.87 46.30 17.05
C HIS A 73 6.88 47.03 17.95
N LYS A 74 8.17 46.69 17.85
CA LYS A 74 9.25 47.38 18.57
C LYS A 74 9.34 48.85 18.10
N GLY A 75 8.64 49.75 18.78
CA GLY A 75 8.86 51.20 18.71
C GLY A 75 7.76 52.06 18.08
N CYS A 76 6.54 51.55 17.84
CA CYS A 76 5.42 52.40 17.42
C CYS A 76 4.52 52.75 18.62
N PRO A 77 4.47 54.02 19.09
CA PRO A 77 3.73 54.41 20.30
C PRO A 77 2.19 54.37 20.16
N SER A 78 1.65 54.13 18.97
CA SER A 78 0.19 54.20 18.72
C SER A 78 -0.36 53.14 17.77
N GLY A 79 0.40 52.07 17.50
CA GLY A 79 -0.12 50.94 16.72
C GLY A 79 -0.98 50.03 17.60
N PRO A 80 -2.20 49.63 17.16
CA PRO A 80 -2.99 48.67 17.93
C PRO A 80 -2.20 47.37 18.09
N LYS A 81 -2.25 46.77 19.29
CA LYS A 81 -1.83 45.38 19.48
C LYS A 81 -2.60 44.55 18.45
N SER A 82 -1.91 44.05 17.44
CA SER A 82 -2.53 43.23 16.40
C SER A 82 -2.45 41.78 16.85
N ASP A 83 -3.59 41.29 17.34
CA ASP A 83 -3.82 39.85 17.46
C ASP A 83 -4.03 39.32 16.03
N TYR A 84 -3.39 38.20 15.70
CA TYR A 84 -3.67 37.49 14.46
C TYR A 84 -4.20 36.10 14.78
N ASP A 85 -5.13 35.65 13.93
CA ASP A 85 -5.61 34.28 13.86
C ASP A 85 -5.54 33.88 12.39
N ALA A 86 -4.80 32.82 12.11
CA ALA A 86 -4.65 32.26 10.79
C ALA A 86 -5.05 30.79 10.86
N GLN A 87 -5.92 30.39 9.95
CA GLN A 87 -6.30 29.00 9.76
C GLN A 87 -6.18 28.65 8.29
N GLY A 88 -5.81 27.41 8.01
CA GLY A 88 -5.72 26.91 6.65
C GLY A 88 -5.80 25.40 6.63
N GLU A 89 -6.21 24.89 5.47
CA GLU A 89 -6.24 23.47 5.17
C GLU A 89 -5.58 23.23 3.82
N GLY A 90 -5.00 22.05 3.66
CA GLY A 90 -4.35 21.66 2.42
C GLY A 90 -4.23 20.16 2.28
N LYS A 91 -3.83 19.73 1.08
CA LYS A 91 -3.52 18.33 0.77
C LYS A 91 -2.04 18.21 0.48
N ILE A 92 -1.39 17.26 1.14
CA ILE A 92 -0.06 16.79 0.79
C ILE A 92 -0.26 15.57 -0.09
N VAL A 93 0.18 15.67 -1.35
CA VAL A 93 0.23 14.54 -2.28
C VAL A 93 1.68 14.09 -2.33
N LEU A 94 1.95 12.89 -1.84
CA LEU A 94 3.27 12.26 -1.98
C LEU A 94 3.27 11.40 -3.26
N ASP A 95 4.45 11.32 -3.88
CA ASP A 95 4.68 10.49 -5.06
C ASP A 95 4.49 9.00 -4.76
N GLU A 96 4.38 8.19 -5.82
CA GLU A 96 4.30 6.73 -5.74
C GLU A 96 5.40 6.15 -4.86
N LEU A 97 5.04 5.25 -3.93
CA LEU A 97 5.98 4.73 -2.93
C LEU A 97 6.89 3.65 -3.49
N TRP A 98 6.40 2.88 -4.47
CA TRP A 98 7.14 1.78 -5.09
C TRP A 98 8.01 2.21 -6.26
N LYS A 99 8.98 1.38 -6.60
CA LYS A 99 9.81 1.51 -7.81
C LYS A 99 10.07 0.16 -8.44
N ALA A 100 10.55 0.17 -9.68
CA ALA A 100 10.98 -1.04 -10.35
C ALA A 100 12.04 -1.79 -9.50
N GLY A 101 11.87 -3.10 -9.38
CA GLY A 101 12.68 -3.99 -8.54
C GLY A 101 12.21 -4.12 -7.09
N ASP A 102 11.22 -3.34 -6.62
CA ASP A 102 10.64 -3.58 -5.29
C ASP A 102 9.87 -4.91 -5.26
N LYS A 103 9.88 -5.55 -4.08
CA LYS A 103 9.02 -6.69 -3.79
C LYS A 103 7.69 -6.21 -3.22
N VAL A 104 6.59 -6.82 -3.65
CA VAL A 104 5.23 -6.50 -3.18
C VAL A 104 4.49 -7.76 -2.76
N LEU A 105 3.56 -7.62 -1.82
CA LEU A 105 2.62 -8.66 -1.45
C LEU A 105 1.52 -8.74 -2.52
N VAL A 106 1.39 -9.92 -3.12
CA VAL A 106 0.38 -10.23 -4.12
C VAL A 106 -0.59 -11.27 -3.55
N ILE A 107 -1.88 -10.94 -3.58
CA ILE A 107 -2.95 -11.85 -3.17
C ILE A 107 -3.84 -12.12 -4.39
N PRO A 108 -3.95 -13.36 -4.88
CA PRO A 108 -4.92 -13.70 -5.90
C PRO A 108 -6.35 -13.76 -5.34
N ASP A 109 -7.34 -13.55 -6.20
CA ASP A 109 -8.73 -13.86 -5.90
C ASP A 109 -8.95 -15.38 -5.85
N GLU A 110 -10.15 -15.80 -5.44
CA GLU A 110 -10.45 -17.22 -5.24
C GLU A 110 -10.26 -18.07 -6.51
N ASN A 111 -10.44 -17.46 -7.68
CA ASN A 111 -10.36 -18.13 -8.98
C ASN A 111 -9.02 -17.92 -9.71
N GLU A 112 -8.08 -17.19 -9.09
CA GLU A 112 -6.76 -16.84 -9.66
C GLU A 112 -6.82 -16.11 -11.02
N GLN A 113 -7.93 -15.40 -11.26
CA GLN A 113 -8.09 -14.56 -12.45
C GLN A 113 -7.68 -13.11 -12.18
N HIS A 114 -7.80 -12.69 -10.93
CA HIS A 114 -7.47 -11.34 -10.50
C HIS A 114 -6.45 -11.34 -9.37
N PHE A 115 -5.61 -10.30 -9.32
CA PHE A 115 -4.54 -10.20 -8.34
C PHE A 115 -4.55 -8.82 -7.68
N PHE A 116 -4.44 -8.80 -6.36
CA PHE A 116 -4.39 -7.60 -5.54
C PHE A 116 -2.94 -7.33 -5.10
N ILE A 117 -2.41 -6.18 -5.47
CA ILE A 117 -1.12 -5.67 -5.01
C ILE A 117 -1.37 -4.82 -3.77
N VAL A 118 -0.90 -5.32 -2.62
CA VAL A 118 -1.29 -4.76 -1.31
C VAL A 118 -0.30 -3.72 -0.83
N ASP A 119 0.94 -4.14 -0.55
CA ASP A 119 2.00 -3.27 -0.03
C ASP A 119 3.40 -3.74 -0.47
N ILE A 120 4.39 -2.86 -0.32
CA ILE A 120 5.81 -3.16 -0.50
C ILE A 120 6.28 -4.03 0.67
N VAL A 121 6.94 -5.14 0.35
CA VAL A 121 7.55 -6.03 1.34
C VAL A 121 9.02 -5.68 1.51
N LYS A 122 9.44 -5.45 2.75
CA LYS A 122 10.86 -5.28 3.11
C LYS A 122 11.29 -6.48 3.97
N GLU A 123 12.37 -7.14 3.56
CA GLU A 123 12.94 -8.25 4.31
C GLU A 123 13.82 -7.71 5.45
N GLY A 124 13.55 -8.14 6.70
CA GLY A 124 14.44 -7.88 7.83
C GLY A 124 14.42 -6.47 8.42
N VAL A 125 13.30 -5.74 8.25
CA VAL A 125 13.07 -4.42 8.87
C VAL A 125 12.22 -4.56 10.12
#